data_AF-A0A661MGD4-F1
#
_entry.id   AF-A0A661MGD4-F1
#
_cell.length_a   1.000
_cell.length_b   1.000
_cell.length_c   1.000
_cell.angle_alpha   90.00
_cell.angle_beta   90.00
_cell.angle_gamma   90.00
#
_symmetry.space_group_name_H-M   'P 1'
#
loop_
_entity.id
_entity.type
_entity.pdbx_description
1 polymer ?
#
loop_
_entity_poly.entity_id
_entity_poly.type
_entity_poly.pdbx_seq_one_letter_code
_entity_poly.pdbx_strand_id
1 'polypeptide(L)'
;MSNIVTQGSRTRNFLRILVRSAWTYRALFPLMELMNVREQTRAYKIWVRYLLWMMRSSCSRRKKVIWMSAFAPVELAYAADAVPLLPEILAALVSYLGWAPRLMATGNSLISTDVCSFYRCALGMAAEGFLPEPDVIISSSYLCDGANKFFSYLAKRYGCPHFLLDPPYHGDNDAKIYVKDQLDDILKGMAEALGRKISAEKISEVIRASNEARNWLSKINTLRKAIPAPFPGSEGLSYLAGMGFVSPGSEWAVRFFSS
;
A
#
# COMPACT_ATOMS: atom_id res chain seq x y z
N MET A 1 38.48 9.60 6.79
CA MET A 1 37.03 9.61 7.14
C MET A 1 36.13 10.28 6.10
N SER A 2 36.64 11.04 5.13
CA SER A 2 35.86 11.72 4.06
C SER A 2 35.43 10.84 2.87
N ASN A 3 36.11 9.70 2.64
CA ASN A 3 35.82 8.82 1.48
C ASN A 3 34.68 7.81 1.70
N ILE A 4 34.30 7.51 2.95
CA ILE A 4 33.23 6.54 3.27
C ILE A 4 31.85 7.20 3.16
N VAL A 5 31.73 8.47 3.57
CA VAL A 5 30.47 9.25 3.49
C VAL A 5 30.08 9.53 2.03
N THR A 6 31.06 9.77 1.16
CA THR A 6 30.88 10.03 -0.28
C THR A 6 30.57 8.76 -1.08
N GLN A 7 31.14 7.61 -0.72
CA GLN A 7 30.75 6.30 -1.30
C GLN A 7 29.31 5.94 -0.92
N GLY A 8 28.94 6.14 0.35
CA GLY A 8 27.58 5.92 0.84
C GLY A 8 26.53 6.84 0.18
N SER A 9 26.89 8.07 -0.23
CA SER A 9 25.96 8.97 -0.94
C SER A 9 25.79 8.61 -2.42
N ARG A 10 26.87 8.17 -3.10
CA ARG A 10 26.82 7.73 -4.51
C ARG A 10 25.97 6.46 -4.67
N THR A 11 26.18 5.45 -3.81
CA THR A 11 25.40 4.21 -3.85
C THR A 11 23.92 4.47 -3.52
N ARG A 12 23.64 5.39 -2.58
CA ARG A 12 22.27 5.84 -2.27
C ARG A 12 21.59 6.49 -3.47
N ASN A 13 22.30 7.38 -4.17
CA ASN A 13 21.76 8.05 -5.36
C ASN A 13 21.48 7.05 -6.50
N PHE A 14 22.38 6.10 -6.73
CA PHE A 14 22.18 5.05 -7.73
C PHE A 14 20.99 4.15 -7.40
N LEU A 15 20.90 3.65 -6.17
CA LEU A 15 19.80 2.80 -5.72
C LEU A 15 18.46 3.55 -5.79
N ARG A 16 18.43 4.84 -5.43
CA ARG A 16 17.25 5.69 -5.55
C ARG A 16 16.79 5.82 -7.01
N ILE A 17 17.71 6.06 -7.94
CA ILE A 17 17.40 6.13 -9.38
C ILE A 17 16.83 4.80 -9.87
N LEU A 18 17.43 3.69 -9.44
CA LEU A 18 16.98 2.34 -9.81
C LEU A 18 15.57 2.05 -9.28
N VAL A 19 15.32 2.28 -7.99
CA VAL A 19 14.01 2.06 -7.36
C VAL A 19 12.92 2.99 -7.90
N ARG A 20 13.26 4.20 -8.35
CA ARG A 20 12.30 5.13 -8.97
C ARG A 20 12.08 4.88 -10.47
N SER A 21 12.84 4.00 -11.09
CA SER A 21 12.72 3.74 -12.53
C SER A 21 11.69 2.64 -12.81
N ALA A 22 10.68 2.96 -13.62
CA ALA A 22 9.71 1.97 -14.10
C ALA A 22 10.36 0.83 -14.91
N TRP A 23 11.52 1.10 -15.53
CA TRP A 23 12.28 0.10 -16.28
C TRP A 23 12.85 -0.99 -15.37
N THR A 24 13.24 -0.65 -14.15
CA THR A 24 13.73 -1.61 -13.15
C THR A 24 12.69 -2.70 -12.91
N TYR A 25 11.45 -2.32 -12.61
CA TYR A 25 10.38 -3.29 -12.36
C TYR A 25 9.96 -4.05 -13.63
N ARG A 26 10.11 -3.45 -14.81
CA ARG A 26 9.89 -4.15 -16.08
C ARG A 26 10.96 -5.21 -16.34
N ALA A 27 12.22 -4.92 -16.02
CA ALA A 27 13.34 -5.85 -16.16
C ALA A 27 13.33 -6.94 -15.08
N LEU A 28 12.89 -6.61 -13.86
CA LEU A 28 12.74 -7.57 -12.76
C LEU A 28 11.62 -8.60 -13.02
N PHE A 29 10.61 -8.24 -13.80
CA PHE A 29 9.48 -9.13 -14.11
C PHE A 29 9.90 -10.49 -14.70
N PRO A 30 10.61 -10.58 -15.83
CA PRO A 30 11.05 -11.87 -16.38
C PRO A 30 12.02 -12.61 -15.47
N LEU A 31 12.87 -11.89 -14.71
CA LEU A 31 13.79 -12.49 -13.75
C LEU A 31 13.04 -13.17 -12.60
N MET A 32 12.06 -12.48 -12.02
CA MET A 32 11.22 -13.02 -10.95
C MET A 32 10.35 -14.17 -11.43
N GLU A 33 9.85 -14.13 -12.67
CA GLU A 33 9.19 -15.29 -13.29
C GLU A 33 10.12 -16.50 -13.33
N LEU A 34 11.37 -16.32 -13.80
CA LEU A 34 12.36 -17.38 -13.91
C LEU A 34 12.78 -17.95 -12.54
N MET A 35 13.00 -17.07 -11.55
CA MET A 35 13.36 -17.47 -10.19
C MET A 35 12.20 -18.18 -9.48
N ASN A 36 10.96 -17.78 -9.73
CA ASN A 36 9.77 -18.38 -9.13
C ASN A 36 9.28 -19.63 -9.89
N VAL A 37 9.99 -20.09 -10.94
CA VAL A 37 9.63 -21.34 -11.65
C VAL A 37 9.70 -22.54 -10.71
N ARG A 38 10.64 -22.55 -9.77
CA ARG A 38 11.03 -23.80 -9.11
C ARG A 38 10.27 -24.21 -7.86
N GLU A 39 9.56 -23.35 -7.11
CA GLU A 39 8.92 -23.82 -5.86
C GLU A 39 7.98 -22.79 -5.18
N GLN A 40 7.14 -22.08 -5.94
CA GLN A 40 6.23 -21.07 -5.37
C GLN A 40 4.77 -21.32 -5.76
N THR A 41 3.84 -21.13 -4.81
CA THR A 41 2.39 -21.27 -5.04
C THR A 41 1.91 -20.27 -6.10
N ARG A 42 0.77 -20.58 -6.74
CA ARG A 42 0.15 -19.66 -7.72
C ARG A 42 -0.15 -18.30 -7.09
N ALA A 43 -0.66 -18.29 -5.86
CA ALA A 43 -0.93 -17.09 -5.07
C ALA A 43 0.33 -16.23 -4.90
N TYR A 44 1.46 -16.83 -4.51
CA TYR A 44 2.73 -16.11 -4.35
C TYR A 44 3.17 -15.43 -5.66
N LYS A 45 3.09 -16.14 -6.79
CA LYS A 45 3.42 -15.57 -8.10
C LYS A 45 2.53 -14.36 -8.43
N ILE A 46 1.23 -14.44 -8.14
CA ILE A 46 0.30 -13.33 -8.35
C ILE A 46 0.66 -12.14 -7.44
N TRP A 47 1.01 -12.39 -6.18
CA TRP A 47 1.45 -11.34 -5.25
C TRP A 47 2.70 -10.62 -5.73
N VAL A 48 3.74 -11.36 -6.17
CA VAL A 48 4.97 -10.76 -6.72
C VAL A 48 4.65 -9.94 -7.97
N ARG A 49 3.82 -10.46 -8.88
CA ARG A 49 3.37 -9.73 -10.08
C ARG A 49 2.64 -8.44 -9.70
N TYR A 50 1.79 -8.49 -8.69
CA TYR A 50 1.07 -7.32 -8.19
C TYR A 50 2.03 -6.28 -7.62
N LEU A 51 3.01 -6.66 -6.79
CA LEU A 51 4.01 -5.73 -6.25
C LEU A 51 4.82 -5.06 -7.37
N LEU A 52 5.28 -5.83 -8.35
CA LEU A 52 5.99 -5.29 -9.52
C LEU A 52 5.11 -4.36 -10.34
N TRP A 53 3.84 -4.72 -10.55
CA TRP A 53 2.87 -3.88 -11.24
C TRP A 53 2.62 -2.57 -10.49
N MET A 54 2.40 -2.63 -9.17
CA MET A 54 2.16 -1.47 -8.32
C MET A 54 3.35 -0.51 -8.41
N MET A 55 4.56 -0.99 -8.15
CA MET A 55 5.76 -0.16 -8.18
C MET A 55 6.04 0.39 -9.58
N ARG A 56 5.92 -0.43 -10.63
CA ARG A 56 6.07 0.04 -12.02
C ARG A 56 5.07 1.13 -12.36
N SER A 57 3.80 0.93 -12.03
CA SER A 57 2.71 1.85 -12.37
C SER A 57 2.93 3.19 -11.65
N SER A 58 3.23 3.15 -10.36
CA SER A 58 3.53 4.33 -9.55
C SER A 58 4.79 5.08 -10.03
N CYS A 59 5.88 4.37 -10.34
CA CYS A 59 7.12 4.99 -10.82
C CYS A 59 7.00 5.54 -12.25
N SER A 60 6.14 4.98 -13.09
CA SER A 60 5.96 5.44 -14.47
C SER A 60 5.24 6.78 -14.60
N ARG A 61 4.57 7.22 -13.53
CA ARG A 61 3.66 8.38 -13.48
C ARG A 61 2.55 8.39 -14.55
N ARG A 62 2.27 7.23 -15.17
CA ARG A 62 1.13 7.06 -16.10
C ARG A 62 -0.21 7.02 -15.38
N LYS A 63 -0.21 6.53 -14.14
CA LYS A 63 -1.35 6.56 -13.24
C LYS A 63 -1.03 7.44 -12.04
N LYS A 64 -2.08 8.02 -11.47
CA LYS A 64 -2.01 8.77 -10.23
C LYS A 64 -1.71 7.82 -9.06
N VAL A 65 -0.93 8.30 -8.09
CA VAL A 65 -0.54 7.54 -6.90
C VAL A 65 -1.29 8.09 -5.71
N ILE A 66 -2.03 7.23 -5.01
CA ILE A 66 -2.74 7.61 -3.79
C ILE A 66 -2.10 6.88 -2.63
N TRP A 67 -1.52 7.63 -1.70
CA TRP A 67 -1.05 7.03 -0.46
C TRP A 67 -2.22 6.83 0.48
N MET A 68 -2.29 5.64 1.07
CA MET A 68 -3.38 5.28 1.96
C MET A 68 -2.85 4.72 3.27
N SER A 69 -3.54 4.99 4.37
CA SER A 69 -3.31 4.24 5.62
C SER A 69 -3.92 2.85 5.52
N ALA A 70 -3.45 1.91 6.34
CA ALA A 70 -4.21 0.71 6.62
C ALA A 70 -5.63 1.09 7.09
N PHE A 71 -6.63 0.29 6.68
CA PHE A 71 -8.06 0.50 6.95
C PHE A 71 -8.71 1.72 6.29
N ALA A 72 -7.97 2.57 5.55
CA ALA A 72 -8.62 3.44 4.57
C ALA A 72 -9.10 2.58 3.39
N PRO A 73 -10.32 2.80 2.87
CA PRO A 73 -10.90 1.95 1.82
C PRO A 73 -10.16 2.14 0.49
N VAL A 74 -9.26 1.20 0.16
CA VAL A 74 -8.42 1.25 -1.06
C VAL A 74 -9.22 1.19 -2.36
N GLU A 75 -10.48 0.77 -2.27
CA GLU A 75 -11.47 0.85 -3.33
C GLU A 75 -11.60 2.28 -3.89
N LEU A 76 -11.45 3.32 -3.06
CA LEU A 76 -11.45 4.71 -3.52
C LEU A 76 -10.37 4.96 -4.58
N ALA A 77 -9.17 4.40 -4.39
CA ALA A 77 -8.09 4.56 -5.35
C ALA A 77 -8.35 3.80 -6.65
N TYR A 78 -8.88 2.58 -6.57
CA TYR A 78 -9.23 1.82 -7.77
C TYR A 78 -10.42 2.43 -8.54
N ALA A 79 -11.40 2.99 -7.83
CA ALA A 79 -12.52 3.72 -8.43
C ALA A 79 -12.04 4.97 -9.18
N ALA A 80 -11.04 5.65 -8.61
CA ALA A 80 -10.33 6.74 -9.25
C ALA A 80 -9.20 6.27 -10.18
N ASP A 81 -9.21 5.02 -10.66
CA ASP A 81 -8.21 4.34 -11.50
C ASP A 81 -6.76 4.84 -11.27
N ALA A 82 -6.45 4.90 -9.99
CA ALA A 82 -5.17 5.26 -9.42
C ALA A 82 -4.53 4.00 -8.83
N VAL A 83 -3.25 4.13 -8.44
CA VAL A 83 -2.52 3.05 -7.77
C VAL A 83 -2.52 3.34 -6.27
N PRO A 84 -3.16 2.51 -5.44
CA PRO A 84 -3.03 2.63 -3.99
C PRO A 84 -1.62 2.20 -3.58
N LEU A 85 -1.01 2.99 -2.71
CA LEU A 85 0.28 2.67 -2.09
C LEU A 85 0.13 2.87 -0.59
N LEU A 86 0.38 1.82 0.19
CA LEU A 86 0.30 1.86 1.65
C LEU A 86 1.73 1.81 2.19
N PRO A 87 2.31 2.94 2.67
CA PRO A 87 3.67 2.97 3.19
C PRO A 87 3.91 1.95 4.32
N GLU A 88 2.88 1.65 5.10
CA GLU A 88 2.91 0.64 6.18
C GLU A 88 3.10 -0.79 5.63
N ILE A 89 2.40 -1.14 4.55
CA ILE A 89 2.52 -2.46 3.93
C ILE A 89 3.87 -2.60 3.24
N LEU A 90 4.38 -1.52 2.62
CA LEU A 90 5.74 -1.50 2.09
C LEU A 90 6.80 -1.60 3.21
N ALA A 91 6.56 -0.98 4.37
CA ALA A 91 7.43 -1.12 5.53
C ALA A 91 7.47 -2.58 6.03
N ALA A 92 6.33 -3.28 6.02
CA ALA A 92 6.27 -4.71 6.28
C ALA A 92 7.11 -5.52 5.28
N LEU A 93 6.96 -5.21 3.98
CA LEU A 93 7.67 -5.90 2.90
C LEU A 93 9.18 -5.71 3.00
N VAL A 94 9.68 -4.49 3.19
CA VAL A 94 11.13 -4.25 3.34
C VAL A 94 11.67 -4.84 4.64
N SER A 95 10.84 -4.98 5.68
CA SER A 95 11.20 -5.72 6.89
C SER A 95 11.37 -7.21 6.60
N TYR A 96 10.43 -7.81 5.87
CA TYR A 96 10.53 -9.20 5.40
C TYR A 96 11.79 -9.43 4.55
N LEU A 97 12.21 -8.45 3.76
CA LEU A 97 13.45 -8.50 2.96
C LEU A 97 14.73 -8.18 3.76
N GLY A 98 14.63 -7.86 5.05
CA GLY A 98 15.78 -7.56 5.92
C GLY A 98 16.35 -6.14 5.80
N TRP A 99 15.63 -5.22 5.16
CA TRP A 99 16.11 -3.84 4.90
C TRP A 99 15.61 -2.82 5.94
N ALA A 100 14.71 -3.22 6.84
CA ALA A 100 14.10 -2.33 7.83
C ALA A 100 15.10 -1.64 8.79
N PRO A 101 16.15 -2.30 9.34
CA PRO A 101 17.03 -1.65 10.32
C PRO A 101 17.67 -0.36 9.80
N ARG A 102 18.09 -0.37 8.52
CA ARG A 102 18.68 0.80 7.86
C ARG A 102 17.66 1.93 7.71
N LEU A 103 16.46 1.61 7.21
CA LEU A 103 15.41 2.59 6.96
C LEU A 103 14.88 3.17 8.27
N MET A 104 14.74 2.34 9.31
CA MET A 104 14.40 2.79 10.65
C MET A 104 15.46 3.71 11.25
N ALA A 105 16.75 3.46 11.04
CA ALA A 105 17.79 4.37 11.51
C ALA A 105 17.63 5.78 10.90
N THR A 106 17.33 5.85 9.60
CA THR A 106 16.99 7.13 8.95
C THR A 106 15.73 7.75 9.56
N GLY A 107 14.67 6.96 9.76
CA GLY A 107 13.43 7.42 10.42
C GLY A 107 13.62 7.95 11.84
N ASN A 108 14.42 7.28 12.67
CA ASN A 108 14.73 7.68 14.05
C ASN A 108 15.41 9.05 14.13
N SER A 109 16.09 9.49 13.07
CA SER A 109 16.69 10.83 13.02
C SER A 109 15.68 11.95 12.72
N LEU A 110 14.46 11.58 12.30
CA LEU A 110 13.41 12.51 11.85
C LEU A 110 12.20 12.57 12.77
N ILE A 111 11.96 11.53 13.57
CA ILE A 111 10.81 11.43 14.48
C ILE A 111 11.20 10.65 15.75
N SER A 112 10.47 10.87 16.85
CA SER A 112 10.69 10.15 18.11
C SER A 112 10.68 8.64 17.90
N THR A 113 11.59 7.95 18.59
CA THR A 113 11.68 6.49 18.61
C THR A 113 10.48 5.80 19.26
N ASP A 114 9.66 6.55 20.02
CA ASP A 114 8.41 6.08 20.61
C ASP A 114 7.32 5.87 19.56
N VAL A 115 7.47 6.45 18.36
CA VAL A 115 6.54 6.23 17.26
C VAL A 115 6.65 4.79 16.75
N CYS A 116 5.53 4.23 16.30
CA CYS A 116 5.46 2.89 15.72
C CYS A 116 6.58 2.65 14.68
N SER A 117 7.22 1.49 14.75
CA SER A 117 8.32 1.09 13.85
C SER A 117 7.90 1.08 12.38
N PHE A 118 6.64 0.80 12.07
CA PHE A 118 6.08 0.91 10.71
C PHE A 118 6.26 2.31 10.15
N TYR A 119 5.84 3.35 10.89
CA TYR A 119 5.94 4.73 10.44
C TYR A 119 7.38 5.24 10.44
N ARG A 120 8.24 4.79 11.37
CA ARG A 120 9.67 5.12 11.34
C ARG A 120 10.36 4.53 10.12
N CYS A 121 10.09 3.26 9.80
CA CYS A 121 10.60 2.61 8.59
C CYS A 121 10.06 3.28 7.32
N ALA A 122 8.74 3.54 7.26
CA ALA A 122 8.10 4.22 6.13
C ALA A 122 8.62 5.65 5.93
N LEU A 123 8.82 6.42 7.01
CA LEU A 123 9.43 7.74 6.97
C LEU A 123 10.86 7.68 6.44
N GLY A 124 11.64 6.67 6.87
CA GLY A 124 12.98 6.42 6.33
C GLY A 124 12.96 6.19 4.82
N MET A 125 12.05 5.33 4.32
CA MET A 125 11.88 5.11 2.88
C MET A 125 11.48 6.38 2.13
N ALA A 126 10.55 7.15 2.69
CA ALA A 126 10.10 8.42 2.11
C ALA A 126 11.24 9.46 2.08
N ALA A 127 12.01 9.58 3.15
CA ALA A 127 13.13 10.51 3.28
C ALA A 127 14.29 10.16 2.35
N GLU A 128 14.57 8.88 2.14
CA GLU A 128 15.57 8.42 1.16
C GLU A 128 15.07 8.47 -0.28
N GLY A 129 13.78 8.76 -0.50
CA GLY A 129 13.18 8.86 -1.83
C GLY A 129 12.97 7.51 -2.52
N PHE A 130 12.78 6.44 -1.74
CA PHE A 130 12.48 5.10 -2.28
C PHE A 130 11.00 4.88 -2.58
N LEU A 131 10.12 5.73 -2.03
CA LEU A 131 8.69 5.68 -2.35
C LEU A 131 8.36 6.61 -3.53
N PRO A 132 7.50 6.15 -4.47
CA PRO A 132 6.86 7.04 -5.45
C PRO A 132 6.08 8.15 -4.74
N GLU A 133 6.20 9.38 -5.22
CA GLU A 133 5.51 10.53 -4.63
C GLU A 133 3.99 10.42 -4.81
N PRO A 134 3.20 10.76 -3.77
CA PRO A 134 1.74 10.78 -3.85
C PRO A 134 1.24 11.97 -4.66
N ASP A 135 0.13 11.77 -5.36
CA ASP A 135 -0.73 12.86 -5.88
C ASP A 135 -1.80 13.25 -4.85
N VAL A 136 -2.27 12.29 -4.04
CA VAL A 136 -3.25 12.47 -2.95
C VAL A 136 -2.89 11.54 -1.79
N ILE A 137 -3.17 11.95 -0.57
CA ILE A 137 -3.09 11.11 0.63
C ILE A 137 -4.47 10.94 1.25
N ILE A 138 -4.80 9.72 1.64
CA ILE A 138 -6.03 9.38 2.37
C ILE A 138 -5.63 8.60 3.63
N SER A 139 -6.10 9.02 4.79
CA SER A 139 -5.91 8.23 6.02
C SER A 139 -7.24 7.98 6.71
N SER A 140 -7.26 7.00 7.60
CA SER A 140 -8.39 6.79 8.49
C SER A 140 -7.96 6.85 9.96
N SER A 141 -8.79 7.48 10.79
CA SER A 141 -8.59 7.50 12.24
C SER A 141 -8.85 6.16 12.93
N TYR A 142 -9.39 5.18 12.20
CA TYR A 142 -9.80 3.90 12.75
C TYR A 142 -8.67 3.12 13.44
N LEU A 143 -7.44 3.20 12.92
CA LEU A 143 -6.34 2.37 13.41
C LEU A 143 -5.62 2.96 14.61
N CYS A 144 -5.04 4.16 14.46
CA CYS A 144 -4.35 4.86 15.53
C CYS A 144 -4.11 6.34 15.17
N ASP A 145 -3.91 7.16 16.20
CA ASP A 145 -3.58 8.58 16.04
C ASP A 145 -2.23 8.81 15.35
N GLY A 146 -1.29 7.86 15.52
CA GLY A 146 0.01 7.88 14.87
C GLY A 146 -0.09 7.91 13.35
N ALA A 147 -1.03 7.15 12.78
CA ALA A 147 -1.31 7.12 11.34
C ALA A 147 -1.69 8.52 10.84
N ASN A 148 -2.66 9.15 11.51
CA ASN A 148 -3.20 10.44 11.11
C ASN A 148 -2.13 11.53 11.08
N LYS A 149 -1.30 11.60 12.13
CA LYS A 149 -0.21 12.59 12.20
C LYS A 149 0.88 12.29 11.17
N PHE A 150 1.22 11.02 10.96
CA PHE A 150 2.18 10.61 9.94
C PHE A 150 1.76 11.02 8.53
N PHE A 151 0.53 10.70 8.12
CA PHE A 151 0.02 11.05 6.80
C PHE A 151 -0.18 12.55 6.62
N SER A 152 -0.64 13.27 7.66
CA SER A 152 -0.73 14.74 7.64
C SER A 152 0.64 15.41 7.47
N TYR A 153 1.68 14.91 8.15
CA TYR A 153 3.06 15.38 7.97
C TYR A 153 3.54 15.16 6.53
N LEU A 154 3.31 13.97 5.98
CA LEU A 154 3.74 13.64 4.63
C LEU A 154 3.00 14.45 3.56
N ALA A 155 1.71 14.71 3.76
CA ALA A 155 0.94 15.56 2.86
C ALA A 155 1.53 16.97 2.77
N LYS A 156 1.89 17.56 3.92
CA LYS A 156 2.60 18.85 3.97
C LYS A 156 3.97 18.77 3.28
N ARG A 157 4.73 17.70 3.53
CA ARG A 157 6.06 17.49 2.93
C ARG A 157 6.01 17.38 1.41
N TYR A 158 5.00 16.70 0.87
CA TYR A 158 4.83 16.50 -0.57
C TYR A 158 3.96 17.57 -1.25
N GLY A 159 3.35 18.47 -0.48
CA GLY A 159 2.48 19.53 -1.01
C GLY A 159 1.23 19.01 -1.71
N CYS A 160 0.64 17.92 -1.22
CA CYS A 160 -0.52 17.28 -1.84
C CYS A 160 -1.75 17.26 -0.90
N PRO A 161 -2.98 17.13 -1.45
CA PRO A 161 -4.19 17.05 -0.64
C PRO A 161 -4.20 15.85 0.31
N HIS A 162 -4.71 16.07 1.52
CA HIS A 162 -4.92 15.03 2.52
C HIS A 162 -6.39 14.96 2.90
N PHE A 163 -6.97 13.78 2.74
CA PHE A 163 -8.32 13.45 3.16
C PHE A 163 -8.30 12.51 4.36
N LEU A 164 -9.07 12.82 5.39
CA LEU A 164 -9.21 11.98 6.58
C LEU A 164 -10.61 11.36 6.60
N LEU A 165 -10.67 10.04 6.71
CA LEU A 165 -11.88 9.31 7.03
C LEU A 165 -11.92 9.04 8.54
N ASP A 166 -12.87 9.64 9.23
CA ASP A 166 -13.03 9.53 10.68
C ASP A 166 -14.28 8.73 11.04
N PRO A 167 -14.23 7.39 11.02
CA PRO A 167 -15.39 6.58 11.36
C PRO A 167 -15.64 6.60 12.88
N PRO A 168 -16.90 6.77 13.33
CA PRO A 168 -17.25 6.66 14.74
C PRO A 168 -17.01 5.25 15.29
N TYR A 169 -16.87 5.15 16.62
CA TYR A 169 -16.75 3.85 17.31
C TYR A 169 -18.06 3.05 17.37
N HIS A 170 -19.20 3.69 17.07
CA HIS A 170 -20.52 3.07 17.04
C HIS A 170 -21.01 2.88 15.59
N GLY A 171 -22.02 2.01 15.41
CA GLY A 171 -22.50 1.56 14.09
C GLY A 171 -23.99 1.78 13.84
N ASP A 172 -24.59 2.75 14.52
CA ASP A 172 -25.99 3.15 14.28
C ASP A 172 -26.18 3.85 12.92
N ASN A 173 -27.42 4.23 12.61
CA ASN A 173 -27.73 4.85 11.33
C ASN A 173 -27.06 6.22 11.17
N ASP A 174 -26.91 6.98 12.26
CA ASP A 174 -26.28 8.30 12.22
C ASP A 174 -24.78 8.17 11.91
N ALA A 175 -24.09 7.19 12.52
CA ALA A 175 -22.71 6.87 12.17
C ALA A 175 -22.55 6.46 10.70
N LYS A 176 -23.49 5.69 10.15
CA LYS A 176 -23.46 5.29 8.74
C LYS A 176 -23.66 6.48 7.80
N ILE A 177 -24.61 7.37 8.12
CA ILE A 177 -24.84 8.60 7.35
C ILE A 177 -23.59 9.48 7.40
N TYR A 178 -23.02 9.68 8.59
CA TYR A 178 -21.80 10.46 8.77
C TYR A 178 -20.59 9.92 7.98
N VAL A 179 -20.37 8.60 8.01
CA VAL A 179 -19.29 7.97 7.22
C VAL A 179 -19.57 8.07 5.72
N LYS A 180 -20.83 7.92 5.30
CA LYS A 180 -21.22 8.09 3.90
C LYS A 180 -20.93 9.51 3.41
N ASP A 181 -21.34 10.52 4.15
CA ASP A 181 -21.12 11.93 3.79
C ASP A 181 -19.62 12.25 3.71
N GLN A 182 -18.82 11.73 4.64
CA GLN A 182 -17.35 11.81 4.54
C GLN A 182 -16.82 11.14 3.27
N LEU A 183 -17.30 9.95 2.92
CA LEU A 183 -16.86 9.26 1.69
C LEU A 183 -17.25 10.05 0.43
N ASP A 184 -18.42 10.67 0.40
CA ASP A 184 -18.87 11.51 -0.71
C ASP A 184 -17.97 12.76 -0.85
N ASP A 185 -17.62 13.41 0.27
CA ASP A 185 -16.68 14.55 0.29
C ASP A 185 -15.27 14.15 -0.16
N ILE A 186 -14.77 13.01 0.29
CA ILE A 186 -13.48 12.46 -0.13
C ILE A 186 -13.47 12.17 -1.62
N LEU A 187 -14.52 11.51 -2.15
CA LEU A 187 -14.64 11.22 -3.57
C LEU A 187 -14.65 12.49 -4.42
N LYS A 188 -15.40 13.51 -3.98
CA LYS A 188 -15.44 14.82 -4.66
C LYS A 188 -14.07 15.50 -4.63
N GLY A 189 -13.45 15.61 -3.47
CA GLY A 189 -12.13 16.23 -3.32
C GLY A 189 -11.04 15.48 -4.09
N MET A 190 -11.09 14.14 -4.13
CA MET A 190 -10.22 13.32 -4.96
C MET A 190 -10.43 13.59 -6.45
N ALA A 191 -11.69 13.66 -6.90
CA ALA A 191 -11.99 13.93 -8.31
C ALA A 191 -11.42 15.29 -8.75
N GLU A 192 -11.56 16.32 -7.91
CA GLU A 192 -10.99 17.65 -8.12
C GLU A 192 -9.46 17.63 -8.12
N ALA A 193 -8.84 17.05 -7.09
CA ALA A 193 -7.39 16.96 -6.94
C ALA A 193 -6.70 16.20 -8.09
N LEU A 194 -7.36 15.16 -8.59
CA LEU A 194 -6.83 14.31 -9.65
C LEU A 194 -7.22 14.79 -11.05
N GLY A 195 -8.11 15.79 -11.16
CA GLY A 195 -8.63 16.30 -12.43
C GLY A 195 -9.39 15.25 -13.24
N ARG A 196 -10.09 14.32 -12.57
CA ARG A 196 -10.79 13.20 -13.20
C ARG A 196 -12.15 12.95 -12.58
N LYS A 197 -13.10 12.47 -13.38
CA LYS A 197 -14.40 12.01 -12.86
C LYS A 197 -14.27 10.61 -12.27
N ILE A 198 -14.98 10.37 -11.17
CA ILE A 198 -15.18 9.05 -10.57
C ILE A 198 -16.67 8.73 -10.75
N SER A 199 -16.99 7.71 -11.55
CA SER A 199 -18.38 7.38 -11.86
C SER A 199 -18.96 6.35 -10.89
N ALA A 200 -20.27 6.39 -10.69
CA ALA A 200 -20.98 5.44 -9.84
C ALA A 200 -20.84 4.00 -10.36
N GLU A 201 -20.79 3.82 -11.68
CA GLU A 201 -20.58 2.52 -12.33
C GLU A 201 -19.19 1.97 -11.97
N LYS A 202 -18.15 2.81 -12.00
CA LYS A 202 -16.80 2.41 -11.64
C LYS A 202 -16.70 2.05 -10.15
N ILE A 203 -17.34 2.82 -9.28
CA ILE A 203 -17.44 2.49 -7.85
C ILE A 203 -18.13 1.12 -7.68
N SER A 204 -19.26 0.90 -8.34
CA SER A 204 -20.01 -0.37 -8.26
C SER A 204 -19.18 -1.57 -8.73
N GLU A 205 -18.43 -1.44 -9.83
CA GLU A 205 -17.52 -2.46 -10.34
C GLU A 205 -16.44 -2.82 -9.31
N VAL A 206 -15.80 -1.80 -8.73
CA VAL A 206 -14.74 -1.97 -7.72
C VAL A 206 -15.29 -2.63 -6.46
N ILE A 207 -16.46 -2.20 -5.97
CA ILE A 207 -17.10 -2.81 -4.80
C ILE A 207 -17.47 -4.27 -5.07
N ARG A 208 -17.93 -4.61 -6.29
CA ARG A 208 -18.19 -6.00 -6.67
C ARG A 208 -16.93 -6.86 -6.60
N ALA A 209 -15.82 -6.38 -7.16
CA ALA A 209 -14.54 -7.08 -7.10
C ALA A 209 -14.02 -7.22 -5.65
N SER A 210 -14.19 -6.19 -4.82
CA SER A 210 -13.83 -6.24 -3.39
C SER A 210 -14.65 -7.29 -2.64
N ASN A 211 -15.97 -7.32 -2.84
CA ASN A 211 -16.85 -8.31 -2.21
C ASN A 211 -16.54 -9.74 -2.67
N GLU A 212 -16.22 -9.94 -3.95
CA GLU A 212 -15.80 -11.24 -4.46
C GLU A 212 -14.49 -11.70 -3.80
N ALA A 213 -13.47 -10.84 -3.75
CA ALA A 213 -12.21 -11.10 -3.07
C ALA A 213 -12.43 -11.43 -1.58
N ARG A 214 -13.31 -10.69 -0.89
CA ARG A 214 -13.67 -10.91 0.51
C ARG A 214 -14.34 -12.28 0.72
N ASN A 215 -15.20 -12.71 -0.19
CA ASN A 215 -15.82 -14.03 -0.13
C ASN A 215 -14.78 -15.15 -0.22
N TRP A 216 -13.79 -15.02 -1.12
CA TRP A 216 -12.68 -15.97 -1.22
C TRP A 216 -11.80 -15.97 0.04
N LEU A 217 -11.45 -14.79 0.56
CA LEU A 217 -10.69 -14.67 1.81
C LEU A 217 -11.43 -15.32 2.99
N SER A 218 -12.76 -15.19 3.06
CA SER A 218 -13.57 -15.87 4.07
C SER A 218 -13.49 -17.40 3.98
N LYS A 219 -13.54 -17.95 2.76
CA LYS A 219 -13.36 -19.40 2.52
C LYS A 219 -11.96 -19.84 2.95
N ILE A 220 -10.91 -19.10 2.57
CA ILE A 220 -9.53 -19.36 2.99
C ILE A 220 -9.43 -19.39 4.52
N ASN A 221 -9.96 -18.37 5.20
CA ASN A 221 -9.94 -18.31 6.67
C ASN A 221 -10.71 -19.44 7.34
N THR A 222 -11.74 -19.99 6.68
CA THR A 222 -12.43 -21.18 7.16
C THR A 222 -11.56 -22.43 7.02
N LEU A 223 -10.90 -22.61 5.87
CA LEU A 223 -9.98 -23.74 5.64
C LEU A 223 -8.79 -23.74 6.61
N ARG A 224 -8.31 -22.55 6.99
CA ARG A 224 -7.21 -22.39 7.97
C ARG A 224 -7.51 -22.89 9.38
N LYS A 225 -8.75 -23.25 9.68
CA LYS A 225 -9.14 -23.86 10.97
C LYS A 225 -8.84 -25.36 11.05
N ALA A 226 -8.52 -26.01 9.92
CA ALA A 226 -8.19 -27.43 9.90
C ALA A 226 -6.89 -27.73 10.65
N ILE A 227 -6.75 -28.96 11.14
CA ILE A 227 -5.53 -29.47 11.78
C ILE A 227 -5.06 -30.71 10.99
N PRO A 228 -3.88 -30.68 10.34
CA PRO A 228 -2.98 -29.53 10.23
C PRO A 228 -3.56 -28.40 9.34
N ALA A 229 -3.13 -27.17 9.57
CA ALA A 229 -3.51 -26.04 8.74
C ALA A 229 -2.92 -26.19 7.32
N PRO A 230 -3.63 -25.75 6.27
CA PRO A 230 -3.22 -25.96 4.88
C PRO A 230 -1.97 -25.18 4.48
N PHE A 231 -1.60 -24.13 5.22
CA PHE A 231 -0.35 -23.40 5.02
C PHE A 231 0.11 -22.70 6.32
N PRO A 232 1.41 -22.36 6.44
CA PRO A 232 1.96 -21.73 7.64
C PRO A 232 1.40 -20.32 7.92
N GLY A 233 1.29 -19.97 9.20
CA GLY A 233 0.86 -18.62 9.61
C GLY A 233 1.73 -17.48 9.06
N SER A 234 3.02 -17.73 8.81
CA SER A 234 3.95 -16.78 8.19
C SER A 234 3.56 -16.42 6.75
N GLU A 235 3.05 -17.37 5.97
CA GLU A 235 2.50 -17.11 4.64
C GLU A 235 1.18 -16.32 4.72
N GLY A 236 0.37 -16.64 5.73
CA GLY A 236 -0.86 -15.89 6.04
C GLY A 236 -0.61 -14.42 6.40
N LEU A 237 0.46 -14.14 7.14
CA LEU A 237 0.81 -12.78 7.55
C LEU A 237 1.57 -12.00 6.46
N SER A 238 2.25 -12.68 5.55
CA SER A 238 3.00 -12.04 4.47
C SER A 238 2.08 -11.65 3.30
N TYR A 239 1.92 -12.54 2.34
CA TYR A 239 1.31 -12.18 1.07
C TYR A 239 -0.23 -12.21 1.11
N LEU A 240 -0.85 -13.04 1.96
CA LEU A 240 -2.31 -13.02 2.16
C LEU A 240 -2.77 -11.72 2.83
N ALA A 241 -2.17 -11.34 3.97
CA ALA A 241 -2.50 -10.07 4.63
C ALA A 241 -2.11 -8.87 3.77
N GLY A 242 -0.92 -8.90 3.15
CA GLY A 242 -0.46 -7.86 2.24
C GLY A 242 -1.47 -7.59 1.13
N MET A 243 -1.91 -8.62 0.40
CA MET A 243 -2.95 -8.50 -0.62
C MET A 243 -4.28 -8.04 -0.03
N GLY A 244 -4.65 -8.50 1.17
CA GLY A 244 -5.88 -8.10 1.85
C GLY A 244 -5.99 -6.60 2.15
N PHE A 245 -4.87 -5.90 2.36
CA PHE A 245 -4.88 -4.46 2.60
C PHE A 245 -4.87 -3.61 1.33
N VAL A 246 -4.14 -4.05 0.28
CA VAL A 246 -3.79 -3.18 -0.86
C VAL A 246 -4.58 -3.47 -2.13
N SER A 247 -5.09 -4.69 -2.28
CA SER A 247 -5.72 -5.16 -3.52
C SER A 247 -7.26 -5.15 -3.57
N PRO A 248 -8.04 -5.05 -2.47
CA PRO A 248 -9.50 -5.02 -2.55
C PRO A 248 -10.02 -4.02 -3.58
N GLY A 249 -10.95 -4.48 -4.41
CA GLY A 249 -11.48 -3.67 -5.52
C GLY A 249 -10.72 -3.77 -6.84
N SER A 250 -9.66 -4.58 -6.89
CA SER A 250 -8.92 -4.90 -8.12
C SER A 250 -9.12 -6.34 -8.57
N GLU A 251 -8.95 -6.58 -9.87
CA GLU A 251 -8.90 -7.94 -10.43
C GLU A 251 -7.73 -8.76 -9.84
N TRP A 252 -6.66 -8.10 -9.39
CA TRP A 252 -5.55 -8.76 -8.70
C TRP A 252 -5.99 -9.45 -7.43
N ALA A 253 -6.88 -8.84 -6.64
CA ALA A 253 -7.43 -9.45 -5.44
C ALA A 253 -8.21 -10.72 -5.78
N VAL A 254 -9.14 -10.64 -6.72
CA VAL A 254 -9.98 -11.77 -7.13
C VAL A 254 -9.11 -12.92 -7.63
N ARG A 255 -8.17 -12.65 -8.54
CA ARG A 255 -7.24 -13.65 -9.06
C ARG A 255 -6.38 -14.28 -7.97
N PHE A 256 -5.95 -13.50 -6.98
CA PHE A 256 -5.09 -13.97 -5.90
C PHE A 256 -5.86 -14.82 -4.89
N PHE A 257 -7.02 -14.37 -4.40
CA PHE A 257 -7.76 -15.10 -3.36
C PHE A 257 -8.49 -16.34 -3.90
N SER A 258 -8.74 -16.42 -5.21
CA SER A 258 -9.35 -17.60 -5.85
C SER A 258 -8.32 -18.65 -6.35
N SER A 259 -7.02 -18.34 -6.31
CA SER A 259 -5.98 -19.18 -6.93
C SER A 259 -5.58 -20.41 -6.15
#